data_AF-J4TDE4-F1
#
_entry.id   AF-J4TDE4-F1
#
_cell.length_a   1.000
_cell.length_b   1.000
_cell.length_c   1.000
_cell.angle_alpha   90.00
_cell.angle_beta   90.00
_cell.angle_gamma   90.00
#
_symmetry.space_group_name_H-M   'P 1'
#
loop_
_entity.id
_entity.type
_entity.pdbx_description
1 polymer ?
#
loop_
_entity_poly.entity_id
_entity_poly.type
_entity_poly.pdbx_seq_one_letter_code
_entity_poly.pdbx_strand_id
1 'polypeptide(L)' 'MTIDPDEIRAEIDALLARLPQAGDTEDPEQVPSLDELEEIARRLSEAHDVLLAALESAEKG' A
#
# COMPACT_ATOMS: atom_id res chain seq x y z
N MET A 1 -4.00 -22.49 0.30
CA MET A 1 -3.61 -21.95 -1.02
C MET A 1 -2.21 -21.39 -0.86
N THR A 2 -1.23 -21.93 -1.56
CA THR A 2 0.13 -21.39 -1.59
C THR A 2 0.09 -20.15 -2.46
N ILE A 3 0.05 -18.97 -1.83
CA ILE A 3 0.14 -17.71 -2.56
C ILE A 3 1.60 -17.56 -3.00
N ASP A 4 1.83 -17.56 -4.31
CA ASP A 4 3.18 -17.47 -4.86
C ASP A 4 3.72 -16.05 -4.63
N PRO A 5 4.87 -15.89 -3.95
CA PRO A 5 5.40 -14.56 -3.63
C PRO A 5 5.71 -13.72 -4.88
N ASP A 6 5.99 -14.36 -6.03
CA ASP A 6 6.23 -13.62 -7.28
C ASP A 6 4.92 -13.14 -7.91
N GLU A 7 3.81 -13.86 -7.69
CA GLU A 7 2.47 -13.44 -8.09
C GLU A 7 2.01 -12.21 -7.28
N ILE A 8 2.25 -12.21 -5.95
CA ILE A 8 2.00 -11.04 -5.09
C ILE A 8 2.83 -9.83 -5.54
N ARG A 9 4.12 -10.03 -5.87
CA ARG A 9 4.99 -8.93 -6.34
C ARG A 9 4.48 -8.34 -7.66
N ALA A 10 4.06 -9.16 -8.60
CA ALA A 10 3.49 -8.70 -9.85
C ALA A 10 2.18 -7.91 -9.65
N GLU A 11 1.35 -8.34 -8.69
CA GLU A 11 0.11 -7.64 -8.34
C GLU A 11 0.38 -6.29 -7.67
N ILE A 12 1.38 -6.23 -6.78
CA ILE A 12 1.85 -5.00 -6.15
C ILE A 12 2.42 -4.04 -7.21
N ASP A 13 3.27 -4.50 -8.12
CA ASP A 13 3.82 -3.67 -9.20
C ASP A 13 2.72 -3.12 -10.11
N ALA A 14 1.71 -3.94 -10.42
CA ALA A 14 0.55 -3.51 -11.21
C ALA A 14 -0.31 -2.45 -10.49
N LEU A 15 -0.40 -2.51 -9.16
CA LEU A 15 -1.08 -1.50 -8.34
C LEU A 15 -0.25 -0.22 -8.24
N LEU A 16 1.06 -0.34 -8.02
CA LEU A 16 1.98 0.80 -7.94
C LEU A 16 2.06 1.56 -9.28
N ALA A 17 2.03 0.86 -10.41
CA ALA A 17 2.01 1.46 -11.74
C ALA A 17 0.72 2.25 -12.05
N ARG A 18 -0.36 2.02 -11.28
CA ARG A 18 -1.62 2.79 -11.38
C ARG A 18 -1.63 4.01 -10.47
N LEU A 19 -0.69 4.13 -9.55
CA LEU A 19 -0.53 5.33 -8.74
C LEU A 19 0.12 6.42 -9.60
N PRO A 20 -0.30 7.69 -9.46
CA PRO A 20 0.36 8.79 -10.12
C PRO A 20 1.84 8.81 -9.73
N GLN A 21 2.75 8.87 -10.71
CA GLN A 21 4.18 8.94 -10.41
C GLN A 21 4.54 10.31 -9.86
N ALA A 22 5.60 10.36 -9.06
CA ALA A 22 6.22 11.61 -8.64
C ALA A 22 6.74 12.36 -9.89
N GLY A 23 5.90 13.23 -10.45
CA GLY A 23 6.14 13.94 -11.71
C GLY A 23 4.93 14.04 -12.65
N ASP A 24 3.86 13.26 -12.44
CA ASP A 24 2.62 13.32 -13.23
C ASP A 24 1.67 14.45 -12.80
N THR A 25 1.96 15.11 -11.67
CA THR A 25 1.25 16.31 -11.26
C THR A 25 1.80 17.49 -12.05
N GLU A 26 0.95 18.19 -12.79
CA GLU A 26 1.30 19.43 -13.53
C GLU A 26 1.87 20.53 -12.61
N ASP A 27 1.79 20.33 -11.30
CA ASP A 27 2.35 21.19 -10.27
C ASP A 27 3.37 20.42 -9.41
N PRO A 28 4.69 20.58 -9.66
CA PRO A 28 5.75 19.98 -8.85
C PRO A 28 5.81 20.52 -7.40
N GLU A 29 4.97 21.48 -7.02
CA GLU A 29 4.83 21.96 -5.64
C GLU A 29 3.71 21.25 -4.87
N GLN A 30 2.86 20.43 -5.52
CA GLN A 30 1.90 19.54 -4.86
C GLN A 30 2.54 18.21 -4.41
N VAL A 31 3.80 18.26 -3.98
CA VAL A 31 4.37 17.17 -3.20
C VAL A 31 3.61 17.17 -1.87
N PRO A 32 2.95 16.08 -1.48
CA PRO A 32 2.28 16.01 -0.18
C PRO A 32 3.29 16.42 0.90
N SER A 33 2.85 17.31 1.77
CA SER A 33 3.67 17.78 2.89
C SER A 33 4.14 16.60 3.72
N LEU A 34 5.25 16.77 4.45
CA LEU A 34 5.78 15.70 5.31
C LEU A 34 4.70 15.15 6.25
N ASP A 35 3.84 16.02 6.77
CA ASP A 35 2.71 15.66 7.63
C ASP A 35 1.66 14.79 6.90
N GLU A 36 1.35 15.09 5.64
CA GLU A 36 0.43 14.27 4.83
C GLU A 36 1.04 12.91 4.49
N LEU A 37 2.35 12.86 4.23
CA LEU A 37 3.07 11.60 4.01
C LEU A 37 3.11 10.74 5.27
N GLU A 38 3.34 11.34 6.44
CA GLU A 38 3.28 10.64 7.73
C GLU A 38 1.86 10.12 8.01
N GLU A 39 0.83 10.89 7.69
CA GLU A 39 -0.56 10.47 7.84
C GLU A 39 -0.91 9.30 6.91
N ILE A 40 -0.45 9.35 5.66
CA ILE A 40 -0.62 8.25 4.70
C ILE A 40 0.12 7.00 5.19
N ALA A 41 1.35 7.13 5.67
CA ALA A 41 2.12 6.01 6.22
C ALA A 41 1.45 5.38 7.44
N ARG A 42 0.91 6.20 8.35
CA ARG A 42 0.17 5.74 9.52
C ARG A 42 -1.07 4.94 9.13
N ARG A 43 -1.89 5.49 8.23
CA ARG A 43 -3.10 4.81 7.74
C ARG A 43 -2.79 3.50 7.02
N LEU A 44 -1.69 3.45 6.27
CA LEU A 44 -1.24 2.23 5.60
C LEU A 44 -0.80 1.16 6.61
N SER A 45 -0.11 1.55 7.68
CA SER A 45 0.27 0.64 8.77
C SER A 45 -0.96 0.09 9.50
N GLU A 46 -1.92 0.93 9.84
CA GLU A 46 -3.16 0.50 10.50
C GLU A 46 -3.96 -0.48 9.63
N ALA A 47 -4.06 -0.22 8.31
CA ALA A 47 -4.69 -1.13 7.39
C ALA A 47 -3.95 -2.48 7.31
N HIS A 48 -2.61 -2.45 7.34
CA HIS A 48 -1.79 -3.65 7.35
C HIS A 48 -2.00 -4.49 8.61
N ASP A 49 -2.07 -3.86 9.79
CA ASP A 49 -2.32 -4.55 11.06
C ASP A 49 -3.70 -5.22 11.10
N VAL A 50 -4.71 -4.53 10.54
CA VAL A 50 -6.07 -5.10 10.40
C VAL A 50 -6.08 -6.30 9.45
N LEU A 51 -5.32 -6.24 8.35
CA LEU A 51 -5.19 -7.36 7.40
C LEU A 51 -4.47 -8.55 8.05
N LEU A 52 -3.42 -8.30 8.84
CA LEU A 52 -2.73 -9.33 9.63
C LEU A 52 -3.66 -10.00 10.63
N ALA A 53 -4.45 -9.21 11.36
CA ALA A 53 -5.42 -9.74 12.31
C ALA A 53 -6.51 -10.58 11.63
N ALA A 54 -6.97 -10.13 10.46
CA ALA A 54 -7.94 -10.88 9.66
C ALA A 54 -7.35 -12.20 9.13
N LEU A 55 -6.09 -12.20 8.70
CA LEU A 55 -5.39 -13.40 8.25
C LEU A 55 -5.21 -14.41 9.38
N GLU A 56 -4.76 -13.96 10.56
CA GLU A 56 -4.64 -14.83 11.74
C GLU A 56 -6.00 -15.38 12.20
N SER A 57 -7.06 -14.57 12.09
CA SER A 57 -8.42 -15.03 12.41
C SER A 57 -8.94 -16.06 11.41
N ALA A 58 -8.51 -15.98 10.14
CA ALA A 58 -8.89 -16.94 9.11
C ALA A 58 -8.08 -18.25 9.22
N GLU A 59 -6.84 -18.22 9.68
CA GLU A 59 -6.02 -19.44 9.90
C GLU A 59 -6.41 -20.22 11.17
N LYS A 60 -7.01 -19.55 12.17
CA LYS A 60 -7.46 -20.19 13.42
C LYS A 60 -8.87 -20.79 13.34
N GLY A 61 -9.59 -20.62 12.22
CA GLY A 61 -10.90 -21.21 11.93
C GLY A 61 -10.82 -22.41 11.01
#